data_AF-A0A256XRE5-F1
#
_entry.id   AF-A0A256XRE5-F1
#
_cell.length_a   1.000
_cell.length_b   1.000
_cell.length_c   1.000
_cell.angle_alpha   90.00
_cell.angle_beta   90.00
_cell.angle_gamma   90.00
#
_symmetry.space_group_name_H-M   'P 1'
#
loop_
_entity.id
_entity.type
_entity.pdbx_description
1 polymer ?
#
loop_
_entity_poly.entity_id
_entity_poly.type
_entity_poly.pdbx_seq_one_letter_code
_entity_poly.pdbx_strand_id
1 'polypeptide(L)'
;MEGDTYIKLYLLTRERVKPKKINSLGFEIYFERKIKISEISGIDKEIIGLFKNTEEIWLTVVTYKGKVSNLLRDLEVSTGFSIWQYVHYIAFTVPVVIALLVSLIVVHTSKVSK
;
A
#
# COMPACT_ATOMS: atom_id res chain seq x y z
N MET A 1 21.21 25.21 -13.28
CA MET A 1 21.02 23.75 -13.36
C MET A 1 19.85 23.42 -12.46
N GLU A 2 18.68 23.13 -13.02
CA GLU A 2 17.56 22.63 -12.23
C GLU A 2 17.87 21.17 -11.87
N GLY A 3 18.30 20.94 -10.64
CA GLY A 3 18.59 19.59 -10.15
C GLY A 3 17.29 18.84 -9.87
N ASP A 4 17.17 17.62 -10.38
CA ASP A 4 16.14 16.71 -9.92
C ASP A 4 16.34 16.44 -8.43
N THR A 5 15.27 16.64 -7.66
CA THR A 5 15.25 16.33 -6.23
C THR A 5 14.74 14.93 -6.03
N TYR A 6 15.46 14.19 -5.19
CA TYR A 6 15.08 12.85 -4.77
C TYR A 6 14.77 12.86 -3.27
N ILE A 7 13.54 12.52 -2.91
CA ILE A 7 13.10 12.41 -1.52
C ILE A 7 12.71 10.95 -1.28
N LYS A 8 13.23 10.36 -0.20
CA LYS A 8 12.83 9.04 0.28
C LYS A 8 12.39 9.14 1.72
N LEU A 9 11.16 8.73 2.00
CA LEU A 9 10.58 8.78 3.33
C LEU A 9 10.28 7.35 3.80
N TYR A 10 10.63 7.08 5.05
CA TYR A 10 10.31 5.85 5.74
C TYR A 10 9.22 6.17 6.77
N LEU A 11 8.01 5.69 6.52
CA LEU A 11 6.84 5.93 7.37
C LEU A 11 6.60 4.68 8.22
N LEU A 12 6.73 4.86 9.54
CA LEU A 12 6.35 3.87 10.53
C LEU A 12 4.97 4.22 11.06
N THR A 13 4.01 3.32 10.88
CA THR A 13 2.60 3.58 11.20
C THR A 13 1.96 2.34 11.83
N ARG A 14 1.00 2.53 12.76
CA ARG A 14 0.25 1.41 13.34
C ARG A 14 -0.71 0.78 12.33
N GLU A 15 -1.21 1.61 11.42
CA GLU A 15 -2.12 1.25 10.36
C GLU A 15 -1.54 1.57 9.00
N ARG A 16 -1.97 0.83 7.99
CA ARG A 16 -1.55 0.98 6.60
C ARG A 16 -1.87 2.37 6.05
N VAL A 17 -1.00 2.92 5.22
CA VAL A 17 -1.19 4.26 4.66
C VAL A 17 -2.12 4.23 3.43
N LYS A 18 -3.00 5.22 3.30
CA LYS A 18 -3.87 5.33 2.11
C LYS A 18 -3.07 5.83 0.90
N PRO A 19 -2.98 5.05 -0.19
CA PRO A 19 -2.13 5.38 -1.35
C PRO A 19 -2.62 6.62 -2.12
N LYS A 20 -3.93 6.90 -2.09
CA LYS A 20 -4.54 7.97 -2.89
C LYS A 20 -3.93 9.36 -2.61
N LYS A 21 -3.68 9.70 -1.34
CA LYS A 21 -3.07 11.00 -0.97
C LYS A 21 -1.60 11.05 -1.38
N ILE A 22 -0.83 9.99 -1.13
CA ILE A 22 0.60 9.90 -1.50
C ILE A 22 0.79 10.11 -3.01
N ASN A 23 0.07 9.34 -3.82
CA ASN A 23 0.20 9.37 -5.28
C ASN A 23 -0.24 10.72 -5.86
N SER A 24 -1.27 11.34 -5.28
CA SER A 24 -1.73 12.66 -5.73
C SER A 24 -0.72 13.80 -5.51
N LEU A 25 0.28 13.58 -4.66
CA LEU A 25 1.36 14.53 -4.37
C LEU A 25 2.64 14.26 -5.19
N GLY A 26 2.58 13.31 -6.13
CA GLY A 26 3.73 12.91 -6.95
C GLY A 26 4.71 11.97 -6.26
N PHE A 27 4.40 11.52 -5.04
CA PHE A 27 5.14 10.45 -4.38
C PHE A 27 4.64 9.09 -4.87
N GLU A 28 5.53 8.11 -4.92
CA GLU A 28 5.20 6.73 -5.24
C GLU A 28 5.52 5.85 -4.03
N ILE A 29 4.64 4.91 -3.71
CA ILE A 29 4.94 3.87 -2.73
C ILE A 29 5.87 2.86 -3.39
N TYR A 30 7.14 2.87 -2.99
CA TYR A 30 8.14 1.92 -3.46
C TYR A 30 7.96 0.55 -2.81
N PHE A 31 7.67 0.53 -1.51
CA PHE A 31 7.57 -0.69 -0.73
C PHE A 31 6.65 -0.47 0.47
N GLU A 32 5.92 -1.49 0.85
CA GLU A 32 5.09 -1.48 2.05
C GLU A 32 5.04 -2.88 2.65
N ARG A 33 5.35 -3.00 3.94
CA ARG A 33 5.36 -4.28 4.65
C ARG A 33 5.00 -4.11 6.11
N LYS A 34 4.33 -5.11 6.66
CA LYS A 34 4.15 -5.27 8.09
C LYS A 34 5.39 -5.95 8.68
N ILE A 35 6.02 -5.31 9.67
CA ILE A 35 7.26 -5.77 10.31
C ILE A 35 7.05 -5.85 11.82
N LYS A 36 7.77 -6.74 12.50
CA LYS A 36 7.76 -6.78 13.96
C LYS A 36 8.56 -5.62 14.54
N ILE A 37 8.13 -5.07 15.67
CA ILE A 37 8.89 -4.02 16.35
C ILE A 37 10.30 -4.51 16.73
N SER A 38 10.45 -5.80 17.03
CA SER A 38 11.76 -6.41 17.28
C SER A 38 12.73 -6.29 16.11
N GLU A 39 12.25 -6.18 14.87
CA GLU A 39 13.10 -6.00 13.67
C GLU A 39 13.70 -4.59 13.59
N ILE A 40 13.16 -3.62 14.32
CA ILE A 40 13.65 -2.23 14.35
C ILE A 40 14.28 -1.84 15.70
N SER A 41 14.69 -2.83 16.50
CA SER A 41 15.27 -2.61 17.83
C SER A 41 16.57 -1.80 17.85
N GLY A 42 17.20 -1.59 16.67
CA GLY A 42 18.37 -0.72 16.50
C GLY A 42 18.04 0.76 16.25
N ILE A 43 16.75 1.12 16.13
CA ILE A 43 16.30 2.51 16.02
C ILE A 43 16.27 3.16 17.41
N ASP A 44 16.30 4.48 17.45
CA ASP A 44 16.15 5.28 18.67
C ASP A 44 14.99 4.79 19.57
N LYS A 45 15.27 4.69 20.87
CA LYS A 45 14.33 4.16 21.88
C LYS A 45 13.07 5.02 21.99
N GLU A 46 13.15 6.32 21.74
CA GLU A 46 12.01 7.22 21.77
C GLU A 46 11.04 6.89 20.63
N ILE A 47 11.56 6.64 19.43
CA ILE A 47 10.77 6.23 18.26
C ILE A 47 10.09 4.88 18.53
N ILE A 48 10.82 3.90 19.07
CA ILE A 48 10.25 2.60 19.46
C ILE A 48 9.15 2.80 20.53
N GLY A 49 9.37 3.75 21.45
CA GLY A 49 8.44 4.12 22.50
C GLY A 49 7.07 4.59 21.99
N LEU A 50 7.00 5.19 20.80
CA LEU A 50 5.73 5.61 20.17
C LEU A 50 4.81 4.43 19.82
N PHE A 51 5.39 3.23 19.73
CA PHE A 51 4.69 2.00 19.34
C PHE A 51 4.58 0.98 20.49
N LYS A 52 4.70 1.43 21.75
CA LYS A 52 4.44 0.58 22.93
C LYS A 52 3.11 -0.16 22.79
N ASN A 53 3.08 -1.41 23.27
CA ASN A 53 1.93 -2.32 23.21
C ASN A 53 1.48 -2.71 21.79
N THR A 54 2.34 -2.54 20.79
CA THR A 54 2.10 -3.02 19.43
C THR A 54 3.17 -4.05 19.09
N GLU A 55 2.80 -5.22 18.56
CA GLU A 55 3.80 -6.23 18.17
C GLU A 55 4.34 -5.98 16.76
N GLU A 56 3.47 -5.47 15.88
CA GLU A 56 3.74 -5.29 14.46
C GLU A 56 3.28 -3.92 13.97
N ILE A 57 4.10 -3.30 13.13
CA ILE A 57 3.83 -1.99 12.53
C ILE A 57 3.96 -2.05 11.00
N TRP A 58 3.34 -1.10 10.33
CA TRP A 58 3.52 -0.89 8.90
C TRP A 58 4.72 0.00 8.64
N LEU A 59 5.68 -0.54 7.87
CA LEU A 59 6.76 0.21 7.25
C LEU A 59 6.37 0.50 5.79
N THR A 60 6.19 1.77 5.47
CA THR A 60 5.93 2.23 4.11
C THR A 60 7.08 3.10 3.63
N VAL A 61 7.65 2.78 2.48
CA VAL A 61 8.68 3.58 1.83
C VAL A 61 8.04 4.32 0.67
N VAL A 62 8.08 5.65 0.73
CA VAL A 62 7.61 6.51 -0.37
C VAL A 62 8.76 7.30 -0.96
N THR A 63 8.74 7.44 -2.28
CA THR A 63 9.79 8.13 -3.03
C THR A 63 9.20 9.21 -3.93
N TYR A 64 9.87 10.35 -3.98
CA TYR A 64 9.61 11.40 -4.94
C TYR A 64 10.87 11.63 -5.78
N LYS A 65 10.70 11.80 -7.09
CA LYS A 65 11.77 12.18 -8.01
C LYS A 65 11.26 13.25 -8.97
N GLY A 66 11.80 14.46 -8.89
CA GLY A 66 11.43 15.55 -9.77
C GLY A 66 11.84 16.91 -9.23
N LYS A 67 11.37 18.00 -9.86
CA LYS A 67 11.69 19.36 -9.45
C LYS A 67 11.00 19.71 -8.11
N VAL A 68 11.69 20.38 -7.19
CA VAL A 68 11.08 20.82 -5.91
C VAL A 68 9.87 21.72 -6.15
N SER A 69 9.88 22.53 -7.21
CA SER A 69 8.76 23.41 -7.59
C SER A 69 7.44 22.67 -7.82
N ASN A 70 7.47 21.36 -8.06
CA ASN A 70 6.26 20.55 -8.23
C ASN A 70 5.68 20.05 -6.89
N LEU A 71 6.41 20.19 -5.77
CA LEU A 71 5.93 19.91 -4.42
C LEU A 71 5.12 21.10 -3.88
N LEU A 72 3.97 21.36 -4.52
CA LEU A 72 3.12 22.52 -4.22
C LEU A 72 2.30 22.38 -2.92
N ARG A 73 2.32 21.19 -2.30
CA ARG A 73 1.50 20.86 -1.13
C ARG A 73 2.31 20.03 -0.15
N ASP A 74 2.05 20.24 1.13
CA ASP A 74 2.63 19.46 2.20
C ASP A 74 2.18 18.00 2.14
N LEU A 75 3.08 17.10 2.57
CA LEU A 75 2.76 15.69 2.67
C LEU A 75 1.89 15.42 3.90
N GLU A 76 0.58 15.35 3.68
CA GLU A 76 -0.37 14.95 4.70
C GLU A 76 -0.73 13.46 4.55
N VAL A 77 -0.35 12.67 5.55
CA VAL A 77 -0.54 11.22 5.56
C VAL A 77 -1.78 10.84 6.35
N SER A 78 -2.68 10.07 5.73
CA SER A 78 -3.85 9.48 6.38
C SER A 78 -3.76 7.95 6.38
N THR A 79 -4.03 7.31 7.50
CA THR A 79 -4.07 5.84 7.62
C THR A 79 -5.47 5.27 7.44
N GLY A 80 -5.54 3.95 7.24
CA GLY A 80 -6.78 3.18 7.25
C GLY A 80 -6.99 2.34 5.99
N PHE A 81 -8.08 1.58 5.98
CA PHE A 81 -8.41 0.68 4.87
C PHE A 81 -8.67 1.44 3.56
N SER A 82 -8.15 0.91 2.44
CA SER A 82 -8.43 1.42 1.10
C SER A 82 -8.51 0.28 0.08
N ILE A 83 -9.68 0.14 -0.57
CA ILE A 83 -9.91 -0.86 -1.62
C ILE A 83 -8.92 -0.72 -2.79
N TRP A 84 -8.44 0.50 -3.05
CA TRP A 84 -7.46 0.81 -4.10
C TRP A 84 -6.13 0.06 -3.90
N GLN A 85 -5.81 -0.34 -2.67
CA GLN A 85 -4.61 -1.14 -2.36
C GLN A 85 -4.67 -2.55 -2.95
N TYR A 86 -5.87 -3.07 -3.22
CA TYR A 86 -6.09 -4.42 -3.72
C TYR A 86 -6.41 -4.47 -5.21
N VAL A 87 -6.40 -3.34 -5.92
CA VAL A 87 -6.80 -3.27 -7.34
C VAL A 87 -6.01 -4.25 -8.20
N HIS A 88 -4.71 -4.43 -7.97
CA HIS A 88 -3.90 -5.40 -8.71
C HIS A 88 -4.34 -6.85 -8.46
N TYR A 89 -4.62 -7.21 -7.19
CA TYR A 89 -5.12 -8.54 -6.84
C TYR A 89 -6.52 -8.77 -7.43
N ILE A 90 -7.39 -7.76 -7.37
CA ILE A 90 -8.73 -7.82 -7.96
C ILE A 90 -8.60 -8.01 -9.48
N ALA A 91 -7.80 -7.19 -10.16
CA ALA A 91 -7.58 -7.28 -11.60
C ALA A 91 -7.05 -8.66 -12.03
N PHE A 92 -6.18 -9.27 -11.23
CA PHE A 92 -5.64 -10.62 -11.51
C PHE A 92 -6.63 -11.75 -11.20
N THR A 93 -7.43 -11.62 -10.14
CA THR A 93 -8.36 -12.67 -9.69
C THR A 93 -9.69 -12.68 -10.44
N VAL A 94 -10.13 -11.53 -10.94
CA VAL A 94 -11.41 -11.38 -11.67
C VAL A 94 -11.54 -12.38 -12.84
N PRO A 95 -10.56 -12.54 -13.75
CA PRO A 95 -10.66 -13.51 -14.84
C PRO A 95 -10.86 -14.96 -14.35
N VAL A 96 -10.19 -15.36 -13.27
CA VAL A 96 -10.29 -16.72 -12.69
C VAL A 96 -11.68 -16.96 -12.12
N VAL A 97 -12.22 -15.97 -11.38
CA VAL A 97 -13.57 -16.04 -10.81
C VAL A 97 -14.62 -16.14 -11.90
N ILE A 98 -14.50 -15.36 -12.97
CA ILE A 98 -15.42 -15.41 -14.13
C ILE A 98 -15.37 -16.81 -14.77
N ALA A 99 -14.18 -17.36 -15.02
CA ALA A 99 -14.04 -18.68 -15.63
C ALA A 99 -14.70 -19.79 -14.78
N LEU A 100 -14.55 -19.73 -13.46
CA LEU A 100 -15.20 -20.67 -12.53
C LEU A 100 -16.73 -20.53 -12.56
N LEU A 101 -17.25 -19.31 -12.54
CA LEU A 101 -18.70 -19.05 -12.61
C LEU A 101 -19.30 -19.58 -13.92
N VAL A 102 -18.66 -19.32 -15.05
CA VAL A 102 -19.09 -19.84 -16.36
C VAL A 102 -19.10 -21.38 -16.34
N SER A 103 -18.04 -22.00 -15.80
CA SER A 103 -17.95 -23.46 -15.71
C SER A 103 -19.07 -24.06 -14.85
N LEU A 104 -19.38 -23.44 -13.71
CA LEU A 104 -20.47 -23.86 -12.83
C LEU A 104 -21.85 -23.75 -13.52
N ILE A 105 -22.09 -22.66 -14.26
CA ILE A 105 -23.33 -22.47 -15.02
C ILE A 105 -23.48 -23.55 -16.10
N VAL A 106 -22.41 -23.89 -16.82
CA VAL A 106 -22.42 -24.95 -17.84
C VAL A 106 -22.69 -26.33 -17.21
N VAL A 107 -22.07 -26.63 -16.07
CA VAL A 107 -22.31 -27.90 -15.35
C VAL A 107 -23.75 -27.97 -14.83
N HIS A 108 -24.31 -26.85 -14.35
CA HIS A 108 -25.66 -26.82 -13.84
C HIS A 108 -26.70 -26.99 -14.97
N THR A 109 -26.55 -26.26 -16.07
CA THR A 109 -27.45 -26.35 -17.24
C THR A 109 -27.39 -27.71 -17.93
N SER A 110 -26.20 -28.32 -18.03
CA SER A 110 -26.07 -29.69 -18.58
C SER A 110 -26.70 -30.77 -17.70
N LYS A 111 -26.77 -30.57 -16.37
CA LYS A 111 -27.50 -31.46 -15.45
C LYS A 111 -29.02 -31.28 -15.49
N VAL A 112 -29.52 -30.08 -15.80
CA VAL A 112 -30.97 -29.80 -15.87
C VAL A 112 -31.58 -30.24 -17.21
N SER A 113 -30.77 -30.36 -18.26
CA SER A 113 -31.21 -30.78 -19.60
C SER A 113 -31.17 -32.30 -19.86
N LYS A 114 -30.79 -33.12 -18.87
CA LYS A 114 -30.83 -34.59 -18.91
C LYS A 114 -31.94 -35.12 -18.02
#